data_AF-A0A220W6N6-F1
#
_entry.id   AF-A0A220W6N6-F1
#
_cell.length_a   1.000
_cell.length_b   1.000
_cell.length_c   1.000
_cell.angle_alpha   90.00
_cell.angle_beta   90.00
_cell.angle_gamma   90.00
#
_symmetry.space_group_name_H-M   'P 1'
#
loop_
_entity.id
_entity.type
_entity.pdbx_description
1 polymer ?
#
loop_
_entity_poly.entity_id
_entity_poly.type
_entity_poly.pdbx_seq_one_letter_code
_entity_poly.pdbx_strand_id
1 'polypeptide(L)'
;MIDDKSPPGSYAEALKKPKQSKNVMRGRNNRRRGGNFERELVKDFEAYGLRCEKVPLSGATTYAKGDLDLYPGFDPDLVYKGEAKRKKSLPKFLTENLEGNDFLALREDRGKTLIVITLERFAELCQ
;
A
#
# COMPACT_ATOMS: atom_id res chain seq x y z
N MET A 1 -23.90 -69.51 -6.50
CA MET A 1 -24.82 -68.38 -6.27
C MET A 1 -24.20 -67.16 -6.91
N ILE A 2 -24.86 -66.71 -7.99
CA ILE A 2 -24.94 -65.36 -8.59
C ILE A 2 -23.86 -64.34 -8.18
N ASP A 3 -23.08 -63.92 -9.18
CA ASP A 3 -22.46 -62.60 -9.26
C ASP A 3 -23.55 -61.52 -9.23
N ASP A 4 -23.48 -60.55 -8.33
CA ASP A 4 -24.06 -59.22 -8.58
C ASP A 4 -23.15 -58.11 -8.09
N LYS A 5 -22.90 -57.19 -9.02
CA LYS A 5 -22.03 -56.03 -8.94
C LYS A 5 -22.83 -54.88 -8.34
N SER A 6 -22.31 -54.25 -7.31
CA SER A 6 -22.55 -52.82 -7.11
C SER A 6 -21.20 -52.16 -6.83
N PRO A 7 -20.70 -51.29 -7.72
CA PRO A 7 -19.47 -50.56 -7.43
C PRO A 7 -19.73 -49.63 -6.22
N PRO A 8 -18.71 -49.38 -5.37
CA PRO A 8 -18.84 -48.39 -4.32
C PRO A 8 -19.14 -47.05 -4.99
N GLY A 9 -20.36 -46.56 -4.77
CA GLY A 9 -20.78 -45.24 -5.21
C GLY A 9 -19.69 -44.25 -4.84
N SER A 10 -19.12 -43.62 -5.86
CA SER A 10 -18.01 -42.71 -5.71
C SER A 10 -18.41 -41.54 -4.82
N TYR A 11 -18.01 -41.57 -3.54
CA TYR A 11 -17.82 -40.34 -2.75
C TYR A 11 -16.71 -39.45 -3.33
N ALA A 12 -16.19 -39.78 -4.52
CA ALA A 12 -15.29 -38.99 -5.33
C ALA A 12 -16.00 -38.03 -6.30
N GLU A 13 -17.25 -37.63 -6.03
CA GLU A 13 -17.64 -36.26 -6.40
C GLU A 13 -16.95 -35.29 -5.44
N ALA A 14 -15.67 -35.08 -5.74
CA ALA A 14 -14.84 -34.06 -5.16
C ALA A 14 -15.67 -32.77 -5.01
N LEU A 15 -15.81 -32.31 -3.76
CA LEU A 15 -16.24 -30.96 -3.41
C LEU A 15 -15.45 -29.97 -4.26
N LYS A 16 -15.95 -29.64 -5.46
CA LYS A 16 -15.38 -28.61 -6.32
C LYS A 16 -15.57 -27.32 -5.54
N LYS A 17 -14.49 -26.87 -4.89
CA LYS A 17 -14.46 -25.57 -4.21
C LYS A 17 -15.04 -24.54 -5.18
N PRO A 18 -16.07 -23.77 -4.77
CA PRO A 18 -16.72 -22.83 -5.68
C PRO A 18 -15.66 -21.89 -6.25
N LYS A 19 -15.64 -21.74 -7.58
CA LYS A 19 -14.75 -20.78 -8.26
C LYS A 19 -14.98 -19.41 -7.63
N GLN A 20 -13.96 -18.86 -6.98
CA GLN A 20 -14.04 -17.55 -6.34
C GLN A 20 -14.52 -16.49 -7.33
N SER A 21 -15.45 -15.65 -6.89
CA SER A 21 -16.00 -14.60 -7.75
C SER A 21 -14.92 -13.61 -8.17
N LYS A 22 -15.04 -13.05 -9.38
CA LYS A 22 -14.11 -12.05 -9.92
C LYS A 22 -13.92 -10.86 -8.97
N ASN A 23 -14.95 -10.49 -8.20
CA ASN A 23 -14.90 -9.39 -7.23
C ASN A 23 -14.00 -9.71 -6.04
N VAL A 24 -14.06 -10.93 -5.49
CA VAL A 24 -13.17 -11.38 -4.41
C VAL A 24 -11.71 -11.38 -4.86
N MET A 25 -11.45 -11.86 -6.09
CA MET A 25 -10.10 -11.86 -6.67
C MET A 25 -9.55 -10.44 -6.88
N ARG A 26 -10.38 -9.50 -7.36
CA ARG A 26 -10.00 -8.07 -7.50
C ARG A 26 -9.67 -7.43 -6.15
N GLY A 27 -10.48 -7.68 -5.12
CA GLY A 27 -10.21 -7.18 -3.76
C GLY A 27 -8.88 -7.67 -3.20
N ARG A 28 -8.60 -8.98 -3.34
CA ARG A 28 -7.31 -9.58 -2.92
C ARG A 28 -6.13 -8.98 -3.69
N ASN A 29 -6.27 -8.79 -5.00
CA ASN A 29 -5.23 -8.17 -5.83
C ASN A 29 -4.95 -6.73 -5.43
N ASN A 30 -5.99 -5.92 -5.17
CA ASN A 30 -5.82 -4.53 -4.72
C ASN A 30 -5.10 -4.47 -3.38
N ARG A 31 -5.48 -5.32 -2.41
CA ARG A 31 -4.80 -5.41 -1.11
C ARG A 31 -3.33 -5.79 -1.28
N ARG A 32 -3.02 -6.76 -2.15
CA ARG A 32 -1.63 -7.14 -2.46
C ARG A 32 -0.84 -5.98 -3.07
N ARG A 33 -1.45 -5.21 -3.99
CA ARG A 33 -0.80 -4.06 -4.63
C ARG A 33 -0.49 -2.93 -3.65
N GLY A 34 -1.41 -2.65 -2.71
CA GLY A 34 -1.17 -1.68 -1.63
C GLY A 34 -0.02 -2.14 -0.73
N GLY A 35 -0.10 -3.37 -0.21
CA GLY A 35 0.94 -3.91 0.66
C GLY A 35 2.31 -4.06 -0.01
N ASN A 36 2.36 -4.24 -1.33
CA ASN A 36 3.63 -4.19 -2.07
C ASN A 36 4.18 -2.76 -2.17
N PHE A 37 3.33 -1.78 -2.47
CA PHE A 37 3.75 -0.38 -2.53
C PHE A 37 4.26 0.14 -1.18
N GLU A 38 3.61 -0.23 -0.08
CA GLU A 38 4.12 0.09 1.26
C GLU A 38 5.53 -0.49 1.51
N ARG A 39 5.81 -1.71 1.02
CA ARG A 39 7.15 -2.31 1.14
C ARG A 39 8.17 -1.67 0.20
N GLU A 40 7.74 -1.22 -0.98
CA GLU A 40 8.57 -0.46 -1.91
C GLU A 40 9.01 0.85 -1.21
N LEU A 41 8.07 1.61 -0.64
CA LEU A 41 8.38 2.85 0.09
C LEU A 41 9.37 2.65 1.25
N VAL A 42 9.20 1.60 2.06
CA VAL A 42 10.18 1.29 3.13
C VAL A 42 11.59 1.15 2.56
N LYS A 43 11.74 0.35 1.50
CA LYS A 43 13.04 0.13 0.86
C LYS A 43 13.59 1.38 0.20
N ASP A 44 12.72 2.20 -0.39
CA ASP A 44 13.12 3.46 -0.99
C ASP A 44 13.73 4.37 0.08
N PHE A 45 13.08 4.53 1.25
CA PHE A 45 13.64 5.32 2.36
C PHE A 45 14.92 4.70 2.95
N GLU A 46 14.97 3.37 3.12
CA GLU A 46 16.18 2.67 3.57
C GLU A 46 17.37 2.91 2.63
N ALA A 47 17.13 3.04 1.31
CA ALA A 47 18.17 3.34 0.34
C ALA A 47 18.77 4.76 0.51
N TYR A 48 18.05 5.67 1.15
CA TYR A 48 18.55 6.99 1.58
C TYR A 48 19.14 6.98 3.01
N GLY A 49 19.30 5.79 3.63
CA GLY A 49 19.85 5.66 4.97
C GLY A 49 18.86 5.97 6.10
N LEU A 50 17.58 6.12 5.77
CA LEU A 50 16.53 6.43 6.75
C LEU A 50 15.91 5.16 7.31
N ARG A 51 15.62 5.17 8.62
CA ARG A 51 14.81 4.10 9.22
C ARG A 51 13.34 4.34 8.87
N CYS A 52 12.70 3.37 8.23
CA CYS A 52 11.29 3.41 7.89
C CYS A 52 10.66 2.05 8.17
N GLU A 53 9.46 2.04 8.75
CA GLU A 53 8.77 0.81 9.12
C GLU A 53 7.32 0.86 8.67
N LYS A 54 6.77 -0.32 8.34
CA LYS A 54 5.33 -0.45 8.14
C LYS A 54 4.60 -0.47 9.47
N VAL A 55 3.52 0.29 9.57
CA VAL A 55 2.62 0.21 10.71
C VAL A 55 1.87 -1.14 10.69
N PRO A 56 2.01 -1.99 11.74
CA PRO A 56 1.31 -3.26 11.80
C PRO A 56 -0.20 -3.06 11.84
N LEU A 57 -0.95 -3.88 11.11
CA LEU A 57 -2.42 -3.91 11.18
C LEU A 57 -3.11 -2.56 10.88
N SER A 58 -2.49 -1.66 10.12
CA SER A 58 -3.01 -0.31 9.78
C SER A 58 -4.42 -0.32 9.18
N GLY A 59 -4.82 -1.42 8.51
CA GLY A 59 -6.15 -1.60 7.94
C GLY A 59 -7.17 -2.32 8.84
N ALA A 60 -6.80 -2.75 10.05
CA ALA A 60 -7.61 -3.61 10.91
C ALA A 60 -7.88 -3.04 12.32
N THR A 61 -7.22 -1.94 12.70
CA THR A 61 -7.36 -1.35 14.04
C THR A 61 -7.60 0.15 13.97
N THR A 62 -8.30 0.71 14.97
CA THR A 62 -8.49 2.16 15.13
C THR A 62 -7.31 2.85 15.81
N TYR A 63 -6.38 2.06 16.39
CA TYR A 63 -5.31 2.56 17.26
C TYR A 63 -4.02 2.89 16.50
N ALA A 64 -3.72 2.16 15.41
CA ALA A 64 -2.56 2.41 14.58
C ALA A 64 -2.99 3.17 13.31
N LYS A 65 -2.78 4.49 13.27
CA LYS A 65 -3.08 5.35 12.12
C LYS A 65 -1.86 5.52 11.21
N GLY A 66 -2.07 5.46 9.90
CA GLY A 66 -1.03 5.54 8.88
C GLY A 66 -0.52 4.17 8.44
N ASP A 67 0.14 4.14 7.29
CA ASP A 67 0.71 2.93 6.69
C ASP A 67 2.20 2.76 7.03
N LEU A 68 2.91 3.87 7.30
CA LEU A 68 4.34 3.93 7.54
C LEU A 68 4.68 4.83 8.73
N ASP A 69 5.73 4.48 9.47
CA ASP A 69 6.42 5.35 10.41
C ASP A 69 7.85 5.59 9.86
N LEU A 70 8.17 6.84 9.54
CA LEU A 70 9.49 7.28 9.07
C LEU A 70 10.21 8.03 10.19
N TYR A 71 11.45 7.67 10.46
CA TYR A 71 12.30 8.27 11.49
C TYR A 71 13.38 9.11 10.77
N PRO A 72 13.28 10.44 10.79
CA PRO A 72 14.28 11.31 10.16
C PRO A 72 15.62 11.21 10.87
N GLY A 73 16.72 11.34 10.13
CA GLY A 73 18.09 11.26 10.64
C GLY A 73 18.48 12.46 11.52
N PHE A 74 17.86 13.62 11.29
CA PHE A 74 18.16 14.85 12.01
C PHE A 74 17.55 14.93 13.43
N ASP A 75 16.56 14.09 13.76
CA ASP A 75 15.92 14.08 15.08
C ASP A 75 15.47 12.65 15.45
N PRO A 76 16.14 11.99 16.42
CA PRO A 76 15.89 10.59 16.76
C PRO A 76 14.56 10.36 17.50
N ASP A 77 13.96 11.40 18.08
CA ASP A 77 12.70 11.30 18.83
C ASP A 77 11.48 11.61 17.95
N LEU A 78 11.71 12.12 16.74
CA LEU A 78 10.67 12.48 15.79
C LEU A 78 10.21 11.28 14.96
N VAL A 79 8.89 11.18 14.75
CA VAL A 79 8.29 10.16 13.87
C VAL A 79 7.31 10.82 12.92
N TYR A 80 7.55 10.68 11.62
CA TYR A 80 6.63 11.08 10.57
C TYR A 80 5.72 9.93 10.18
N LYS A 81 4.41 10.12 10.36
CA LYS A 81 3.39 9.15 9.96
C LYS A 81 3.03 9.32 8.50
N GLY A 82 3.25 8.28 7.69
CA GLY A 82 2.98 8.27 6.25
C GLY A 82 1.73 7.47 5.89
N GLU A 83 0.95 7.98 4.93
CA GLU A 83 -0.15 7.25 4.28
C GLU A 83 0.27 6.89 2.85
N ALA A 84 0.15 5.62 2.48
CA ALA A 84 0.58 5.11 1.18
C ALA A 84 -0.62 4.91 0.24
N LYS A 85 -0.69 5.73 -0.82
CA LYS A 85 -1.73 5.58 -1.86
C LYS A 85 -1.13 5.31 -3.22
N ARG A 86 -1.44 4.13 -3.76
CA ARG A 86 -1.14 3.78 -5.16
C ARG A 86 -2.37 3.98 -6.04
N LYS A 87 -2.19 4.71 -7.15
CA LYS A 87 -3.21 4.89 -8.21
C LYS A 87 -2.68 4.39 -9.55
N LYS A 88 -3.58 4.19 -10.51
CA LYS A 88 -3.18 3.88 -11.90
C LYS A 88 -2.45 5.06 -12.55
N SER A 89 -2.90 6.27 -12.24
CA SER A 89 -2.31 7.54 -12.63
C SER A 89 -2.56 8.56 -11.52
N LEU A 90 -1.61 9.48 -11.32
CA LEU A 90 -1.83 10.64 -10.47
C LEU A 90 -2.70 11.68 -11.21
N PRO A 91 -3.35 12.61 -10.50
CA PRO A 91 -3.95 13.79 -11.12
C PRO A 91 -2.91 14.55 -11.94
N LYS A 92 -3.19 14.77 -13.23
CA LYS A 92 -2.27 15.47 -14.16
C LYS A 92 -1.81 16.83 -13.65
N PHE A 93 -2.73 17.57 -13.03
CA PHE A 93 -2.44 18.84 -12.39
C PHE A 93 -1.23 18.77 -11.44
N LEU A 94 -1.10 17.71 -10.63
CA LEU A 94 0.04 17.57 -9.72
C LEU A 94 1.34 17.33 -10.48
N THR A 95 1.30 16.44 -11.49
CA THR A 95 2.51 16.06 -12.24
C THR A 95 2.99 17.17 -13.16
N GLU A 96 2.08 17.86 -13.86
CA GLU A 96 2.41 18.94 -14.80
C GLU A 96 2.90 20.20 -14.08
N ASN A 97 2.34 20.54 -12.91
CA ASN A 97 2.80 21.73 -12.16
C ASN A 97 4.05 21.47 -11.33
N LEU A 98 4.35 20.21 -10.99
CA LEU A 98 5.61 19.84 -10.34
C LEU A 98 6.74 19.65 -11.37
N GLU A 99 6.44 19.41 -12.65
CA GLU A 99 7.45 19.18 -13.68
C GLU A 99 8.44 20.35 -13.77
N GLY A 100 9.73 20.05 -13.59
CA GLY A 100 10.80 21.06 -13.60
C GLY A 100 10.93 21.89 -12.32
N ASN A 101 10.07 21.70 -11.32
CA ASN A 101 10.09 22.40 -10.03
C ASN A 101 10.49 21.44 -8.89
N ASP A 102 11.18 21.97 -7.87
CA ASP A 102 11.54 21.18 -6.68
C ASP A 102 10.34 20.88 -5.76
N PHE A 103 9.33 21.76 -5.77
CA PHE A 103 8.10 21.60 -4.99
C PHE A 103 6.91 22.30 -5.65
N LEU A 104 5.71 21.86 -5.31
CA LEU A 104 4.43 22.49 -5.65
C LEU A 104 3.69 22.84 -4.37
N ALA A 105 3.37 24.13 -4.19
CA ALA A 105 2.57 24.62 -3.07
C ALA A 105 1.11 24.82 -3.49
N LEU A 106 0.17 24.25 -2.73
CA LEU A 106 -1.27 24.28 -3.02
C LEU A 106 -2.03 24.74 -1.79
N ARG A 107 -3.03 25.61 -1.96
CA ARG A 107 -3.87 26.09 -0.85
C ARG A 107 -5.27 26.43 -1.36
N GLU A 108 -6.28 26.00 -0.63
CA GLU A 108 -7.66 26.47 -0.81
C GLU A 108 -7.89 27.80 -0.06
N ASP A 109 -8.92 28.56 -0.44
CA ASP A 109 -9.21 29.83 0.21
C ASP A 109 -9.35 29.67 1.73
N ARG A 110 -8.52 30.42 2.47
CA ARG A 110 -8.45 30.40 3.95
C ARG A 110 -8.11 29.04 4.57
N GLY A 111 -7.62 28.07 3.78
CA GLY A 111 -7.14 26.77 4.24
C GLY A 111 -5.64 26.72 4.53
N LYS A 112 -5.15 25.51 4.83
CA LYS A 112 -3.72 25.24 5.01
C LYS A 112 -3.03 25.08 3.66
N THR A 113 -1.79 25.57 3.55
CA THR A 113 -0.93 25.26 2.40
C THR A 113 -0.40 23.84 2.53
N LEU A 114 -0.55 23.05 1.45
CA LEU A 114 0.08 21.75 1.27
C LEU A 114 1.31 21.91 0.36
N ILE A 115 2.37 21.19 0.70
CA ILE A 115 3.57 21.09 -0.12
C ILE A 115 3.63 19.70 -0.72
N VAL A 116 3.75 19.63 -2.04
CA VAL A 116 3.97 18.40 -2.80
C VAL A 116 5.40 18.41 -3.31
N ILE A 117 6.14 17.37 -2.96
CA ILE A 117 7.52 17.13 -3.38
C ILE A 117 7.66 15.68 -3.80
N THR A 118 8.72 15.36 -4.54
CA THR A 118 9.02 13.96 -4.89
C THR A 118 9.53 13.19 -3.68
N LEU A 119 9.50 11.86 -3.76
CA LEU A 119 10.00 11.01 -2.68
C LEU A 119 11.48 11.24 -2.43
N GLU A 120 12.25 11.38 -3.51
CA GLU A 120 13.69 11.60 -3.48
C GLU A 120 14.01 12.89 -2.71
N ARG A 121 13.37 14.00 -3.08
CA ARG A 121 13.55 15.29 -2.40
C ARG A 121 13.12 15.22 -0.94
N PHE A 122 12.02 14.53 -0.64
CA PHE A 122 11.56 14.37 0.74
C PHE A 122 12.55 13.54 1.57
N ALA A 123 13.08 12.45 1.01
CA ALA A 123 14.06 11.60 1.68
C ALA A 123 15.38 12.34 1.93
N GLU A 124 15.86 13.12 0.96
CA GLU A 124 17.03 14.01 1.13
C GLU A 124 16.84 15.00 2.29
N LEU A 125 15.65 15.61 2.42
CA LEU A 125 15.34 16.53 3.51
C LEU A 125 15.19 15.85 4.88
N CYS A 126 14.98 14.53 4.89
CA CYS A 126 14.81 13.75 6.11
C CYS A 126 16.10 13.15 6.65
N GLN A 127 17.22 13.21 5.91
CA GLN A 127 18.53 12.77 6.38
C GLN A 127 19.07 13.73 7.46
#